data_AF-A0A497TBD6-F1
#
_entry.id   AF-A0A497TBD6-F1
#
_cell.length_a   1.000
_cell.length_b   1.000
_cell.length_c   1.000
_cell.angle_alpha   90.00
_cell.angle_beta   90.00
_cell.angle_gamma   90.00
#
_symmetry.space_group_name_H-M   'P 1'
#
loop_
_entity.id
_entity.type
_entity.pdbx_description
1 polymer ?
#
loop_
_entity_poly.entity_id
_entity_poly.type
_entity_poly.pdbx_seq_one_letter_code
_entity_poly.pdbx_strand_id
1 'polypeptide(L)'
;MSDIHVIEFIAEKPLKDYLEAMKVADSLAGKRFSDYMLISWYDRDRDFESPQHSSECHQDSAVPGYVDYGIHHGAKLKVDFERGRFVFFYMPVDL
;
A
#
# COMPACT_ATOMS: atom_id res chain seq x y z
N MET A 1 12.06 7.32 -12.73
CA MET A 1 12.18 6.85 -11.34
C MET A 1 11.03 7.47 -10.59
N SER A 2 10.08 6.67 -10.14
CA SER A 2 8.88 7.19 -9.48
C SER A 2 9.26 7.58 -8.05
N ASP A 3 9.14 8.87 -7.70
CA ASP A 3 9.37 9.37 -6.34
C ASP A 3 8.23 8.92 -5.41
N ILE A 4 8.23 7.64 -5.05
CA ILE A 4 7.31 7.08 -4.06
C ILE A 4 7.96 7.14 -2.68
N HIS A 5 7.27 7.76 -1.73
CA HIS A 5 7.71 7.77 -0.34
C HIS A 5 7.31 6.46 0.34
N VAL A 6 8.25 5.79 1.00
CA VAL A 6 7.99 4.52 1.69
C VAL A 6 8.03 4.74 3.20
N ILE A 7 6.97 4.35 3.90
CA ILE A 7 6.89 4.31 5.36
C ILE A 7 6.83 2.86 5.79
N GLU A 8 7.90 2.37 6.41
CA GLU A 8 7.89 1.09 7.10
C GLU A 8 7.38 1.32 8.53
N PHE A 9 6.17 0.85 8.81
CA PHE A 9 5.54 1.00 10.11
C PHE A 9 5.68 -0.30 10.91
N ILE A 10 6.44 -0.22 11.99
CA ILE A 10 6.60 -1.30 12.96
C ILE A 10 5.80 -0.90 14.20
N ALA A 11 4.66 -1.55 14.41
CA ALA A 11 3.85 -1.33 15.59
C ALA A 11 4.48 -2.01 16.82
N GLU A 12 4.46 -1.37 17.98
CA GLU A 12 4.93 -1.97 19.25
C GLU A 12 4.10 -3.21 19.65
N LYS A 13 2.85 -3.24 19.23
CA LYS A 13 1.96 -4.40 19.31
C LYS A 13 1.51 -4.76 17.91
N PRO A 14 1.44 -6.06 17.57
CA PRO A 14 1.02 -6.47 16.24
C PRO A 14 -0.39 -5.96 15.95
N LEU A 15 -0.59 -5.45 14.74
CA LEU A 15 -1.90 -5.02 14.28
C LEU A 15 -2.83 -6.23 14.22
N LYS A 16 -4.08 -6.03 14.66
CA LYS A 16 -5.05 -7.12 14.79
C LYS A 16 -5.46 -7.66 13.43
N ASP A 17 -5.78 -6.77 12.49
CA ASP A 17 -6.26 -7.11 11.16
C ASP A 17 -6.01 -5.96 10.16
N TYR A 18 -6.33 -6.23 8.89
CA TYR A 18 -6.26 -5.26 7.79
C TYR A 18 -7.03 -3.96 8.08
N LEU A 19 -8.17 -3.98 8.79
CA LEU A 19 -8.95 -2.78 9.05
C LEU A 19 -8.22 -1.85 10.03
N GLU A 20 -7.52 -2.41 11.01
CA GLU A 20 -6.66 -1.64 11.90
C GLU A 20 -5.47 -1.06 11.13
N ALA A 21 -4.81 -1.87 10.29
CA ALA A 21 -3.72 -1.41 9.45
C ALA A 21 -4.14 -0.27 8.49
N MET A 22 -5.30 -0.42 7.85
CA MET A 22 -5.87 0.57 6.93
C MET A 22 -6.14 1.90 7.64
N LYS A 23 -6.70 1.89 8.86
CA LYS A 23 -6.92 3.13 9.64
C LYS A 23 -5.62 3.86 9.97
N VAL A 24 -4.57 3.11 10.33
CA VAL A 24 -3.26 3.69 10.59
C VAL A 24 -2.66 4.26 9.30
N ALA A 25 -2.77 3.52 8.20
CA ALA A 25 -2.31 3.93 6.88
C ALA A 25 -3.00 5.22 6.40
N ASP A 26 -4.32 5.29 6.52
CA ASP A 26 -5.14 6.47 6.21
C ASP A 26 -4.72 7.67 7.06
N SER A 27 -4.47 7.47 8.35
CA SER A 27 -3.98 8.55 9.22
C SER A 27 -2.60 9.06 8.79
N LEU A 28 -1.71 8.17 8.34
CA LEU A 28 -0.39 8.56 7.83
C LEU A 28 -0.51 9.32 6.50
N ALA A 29 -1.41 8.88 5.61
CA ALA A 29 -1.70 9.56 4.36
C ALA A 29 -2.30 10.95 4.60
N GLY A 30 -3.32 11.07 5.45
CA GLY A 30 -3.97 12.35 5.77
C GLY A 30 -3.11 13.35 6.53
N LYS A 31 -2.05 12.90 7.21
CA LYS A 31 -1.02 13.80 7.78
C LYS A 31 -0.12 14.42 6.70
N ARG A 32 -0.12 13.87 5.50
CA ARG A 32 0.84 14.19 4.44
C ARG A 32 0.18 14.80 3.20
N PHE A 33 -1.04 14.40 2.91
CA PHE A 33 -1.84 14.90 1.81
C PHE A 33 -3.15 15.47 2.35
N SER A 34 -3.56 16.63 1.82
CA SER A 34 -4.86 17.23 2.16
C SER A 34 -6.03 16.37 1.66
N ASP A 35 -5.87 15.77 0.48
CA ASP A 35 -6.79 14.77 -0.08
C ASP A 35 -5.98 13.60 -0.66
N TYR A 36 -6.45 12.38 -0.44
CA TYR A 36 -5.75 11.16 -0.82
C TYR A 36 -6.71 10.05 -1.21
N MET A 37 -6.27 9.23 -2.15
CA MET A 37 -6.98 8.05 -2.59
C MET A 37 -6.10 6.81 -2.42
N LEU A 38 -6.68 5.75 -1.87
CA LEU A 38 -6.05 4.43 -1.84
C LEU A 38 -6.11 3.81 -3.24
N ILE A 39 -4.94 3.55 -3.82
CA ILE A 39 -4.79 3.03 -5.19
C ILE A 39 -4.73 1.51 -5.19
N SER A 40 -3.88 0.95 -4.33
CA SER A 40 -3.74 -0.50 -4.20
C SER A 40 -3.39 -0.89 -2.77
N TRP A 41 -3.70 -2.13 -2.42
CA TRP A 41 -3.36 -2.69 -1.13
C TRP A 41 -3.11 -4.20 -1.21
N TYR A 42 -2.40 -4.72 -0.22
CA TYR A 42 -2.12 -6.14 -0.03
C TYR A 42 -2.31 -6.53 1.43
N ASP A 43 -2.99 -7.64 1.65
CA ASP A 43 -3.20 -8.30 2.93
C ASP A 43 -2.60 -9.72 2.84
N ARG A 44 -1.46 -9.92 3.49
CA ARG A 44 -0.78 -11.22 3.54
C ARG A 44 -1.54 -12.26 4.36
N ASP A 45 -2.31 -11.87 5.36
CA ASP A 45 -3.01 -12.82 6.23
C ASP A 45 -4.08 -13.58 5.45
N ARG A 46 -4.67 -12.94 4.44
CA ARG A 46 -5.68 -13.51 3.54
C ARG A 46 -5.13 -13.83 2.15
N ASP A 47 -3.86 -13.52 1.93
CA ASP A 47 -3.19 -13.51 0.64
C ASP A 47 -4.03 -12.84 -0.45
N PHE A 48 -4.50 -11.63 -0.13
CA PHE A 48 -5.46 -10.90 -0.94
C PHE A 48 -4.92 -9.52 -1.30
N GLU A 49 -5.13 -9.13 -2.56
CA GLU A 49 -4.71 -7.83 -3.08
C GLU A 49 -5.85 -7.15 -3.83
N SER A 50 -5.76 -5.82 -3.89
CA SER A 50 -6.61 -5.00 -4.75
C SER A 50 -5.74 -4.01 -5.51
N PRO A 51 -5.87 -3.91 -6.86
CA PRO A 51 -6.77 -4.67 -7.74
C PRO A 51 -6.47 -6.19 -7.78
N GLN A 52 -7.53 -7.01 -7.79
CA GLN A 52 -7.43 -8.48 -7.78
C GLN A 52 -6.69 -9.02 -9.02
N HIS A 53 -5.91 -10.09 -8.83
CA HIS A 53 -5.15 -10.82 -9.87
C HIS A 53 -4.08 -10.01 -10.61
N SER A 54 -3.63 -8.86 -10.09
CA SER A 54 -2.50 -8.15 -10.72
C SER A 54 -1.23 -9.00 -10.68
N SER A 55 -1.00 -9.75 -9.61
CA SER A 55 0.18 -10.61 -9.44
C SER A 55 0.14 -11.89 -10.30
N GLU A 56 -1.03 -12.37 -10.73
CA GLU A 56 -1.13 -13.58 -11.56
C GLU A 56 -0.68 -13.36 -13.02
N CYS A 57 -0.73 -12.12 -13.53
CA CYS A 57 -0.20 -11.78 -14.84
C CYS A 57 1.34 -11.59 -14.84
N HIS A 58 1.96 -11.59 -13.65
CA HIS A 58 3.34 -11.20 -13.39
C HIS A 58 4.15 -12.32 -12.71
N GLN A 59 3.88 -13.60 -13.03
CA GLN A 59 4.60 -14.74 -12.43
C GLN A 59 6.14 -14.71 -12.63
N ASP A 60 6.65 -13.90 -13.56
CA ASP A 60 8.08 -13.70 -13.83
C ASP A 60 8.63 -12.32 -13.41
N SER A 61 7.82 -11.47 -12.77
CA SER A 61 8.27 -10.14 -12.33
C SER A 61 8.72 -10.15 -10.87
N ALA A 62 9.93 -9.60 -10.62
CA ALA A 62 10.48 -9.42 -9.27
C ALA A 62 9.70 -8.42 -8.38
N VAL A 63 8.67 -7.78 -8.93
CA VAL A 63 7.82 -6.78 -8.28
C VAL A 63 6.38 -7.27 -8.29
N PRO A 64 5.71 -7.45 -7.13
CA PRO A 64 4.32 -7.87 -7.07
C PRO A 64 3.39 -6.90 -7.82
N GLY A 65 2.33 -7.41 -8.45
CA GLY A 65 1.48 -6.63 -9.34
C GLY A 65 0.80 -5.43 -8.67
N TYR A 66 0.45 -5.54 -7.39
CA TYR A 66 -0.11 -4.42 -6.61
C TYR A 66 0.88 -3.27 -6.39
N VAL A 67 2.19 -3.57 -6.34
CA VAL A 67 3.26 -2.57 -6.21
C VAL A 67 3.46 -1.86 -7.55
N ASP A 68 3.52 -2.64 -8.63
CA ASP A 68 3.69 -2.11 -9.97
C ASP A 68 2.51 -1.23 -10.38
N TYR A 69 1.28 -1.66 -10.07
CA TYR A 69 0.06 -0.88 -10.27
C TYR A 69 0.11 0.45 -9.50
N GLY A 70 0.44 0.43 -8.22
CA GLY A 70 0.57 1.66 -7.43
C GLY A 70 1.57 2.64 -8.04
N ILE A 71 2.76 2.15 -8.41
CA ILE A 71 3.83 2.97 -8.98
C ILE A 71 3.44 3.58 -10.34
N HIS A 72 2.83 2.80 -11.22
CA HIS A 72 2.43 3.25 -12.56
C HIS A 72 1.19 4.15 -12.56
N HIS A 73 0.30 3.99 -11.57
CA HIS A 73 -0.91 4.79 -11.42
C HIS A 73 -0.72 6.04 -10.55
N GLY A 74 0.51 6.44 -10.26
CA GLY A 74 0.81 7.73 -9.64
C GLY A 74 0.84 7.71 -8.11
N ALA A 75 0.92 6.54 -7.47
CA ALA A 75 1.10 6.48 -6.02
C ALA A 75 2.36 7.26 -5.59
N LYS A 76 2.20 8.10 -4.58
CA LYS A 76 3.26 8.91 -3.98
C LYS A 76 3.63 8.45 -2.58
N LEU A 77 2.83 7.58 -1.97
CA LEU A 77 3.08 7.02 -0.65
C LEU A 77 2.82 5.51 -0.66
N LYS A 78 3.79 4.74 -0.18
CA LYS A 78 3.66 3.33 0.20
C LYS A 78 3.75 3.25 1.73
N VAL A 79 2.78 2.61 2.36
CA VAL A 79 2.85 2.26 3.79
C VAL A 79 2.96 0.76 3.90
N ASP A 80 4.03 0.29 4.53
CA ASP A 80 4.38 -1.12 4.69
C ASP A 80 4.35 -1.48 6.18
N PHE A 81 3.43 -2.38 6.55
CA PHE A 81 3.27 -2.84 7.92
C PHE A 81 3.89 -4.22 8.09
N GLU A 82 4.64 -4.38 9.17
CA GLU A 82 5.17 -5.67 9.63
C GLU A 82 5.90 -6.46 8.52
N ARG A 83 6.69 -5.75 7.70
CA ARG A 83 7.51 -6.32 6.62
C ARG A 83 6.67 -7.03 5.55
N GLY A 84 5.67 -6.32 5.05
CA GLY A 84 4.79 -6.75 3.98
C GLY A 84 3.64 -7.65 4.43
N ARG A 85 3.24 -7.57 5.72
CA ARG A 85 1.99 -8.20 6.17
C ARG A 85 0.78 -7.44 5.65
N PHE A 86 0.84 -6.11 5.73
CA PHE A 86 -0.12 -5.24 5.07
C PHE A 86 0.61 -4.15 4.30
N VAL A 87 0.23 -3.90 3.06
CA VAL A 87 0.84 -2.86 2.23
C VAL A 87 -0.25 -2.00 1.62
N PHE A 88 -0.07 -0.69 1.64
CA PHE A 88 -1.03 0.27 1.10
C PHE A 88 -0.33 1.31 0.24
N PHE A 89 -0.92 1.64 -0.90
CA PHE A 89 -0.43 2.66 -1.82
C PHE A 89 -1.44 3.80 -1.95
N TYR A 90 -0.98 5.02 -1.70
CA TYR A 90 -1.80 6.22 -1.77
C TYR A 90 -1.30 7.19 -2.84
N MET A 91 -2.25 7.84 -3.49
CA MET A 91 -2.03 8.94 -4.40
C MET A 91 -2.72 10.20 -3.87
N PRO A 92 -2.05 11.36 -3.85
CA PRO A 92 -2.70 12.64 -3.59
C PRO A 92 -3.65 12.99 -4.75
N VAL A 93 -4.88 13.40 -4.43
CA VAL A 93 -5.90 13.76 -5.44
C VAL A 93 -5.82 15.24 -5.82
N ASP A 94 -5.27 16.07 -4.94
CA ASP A 94 -5.12 17.52 -5.13
C ASP A 94 -3.79 17.87 -5.81
N LEU A 95 -3.65 17.51 -7.09
CA LEU A 95 -2.47 17.81 -7.94
C LEU A 95 -2.83 18.72 -9.11
#